data_AF-A0A6B8W492-F1
#
_entry.id   AF-A0A6B8W492-F1
#
_cell.length_a   1.000
_cell.length_b   1.000
_cell.length_c   1.000
_cell.angle_alpha   90.00
_cell.angle_beta   90.00
_cell.angle_gamma   90.00
#
_symmetry.space_group_name_H-M   'P 1'
#
loop_
_entity.id
_entity.type
_entity.pdbx_description
1 polymer ?
#
loop_
_entity_poly.entity_id
_entity_poly.type
_entity_poly.pdbx_seq_one_letter_code
_entity_poly.pdbx_strand_id
1 'polypeptide(L)'
;MTTAVEQTGTTWREAGDYHLRLDGNQIIARNVKGRVLKSVPAKVKKHEAFEQLEALRNFFIQHEATCRGTVENWFLTGRSVPVTVVCGVWRDDAWRRTLQDLVVTDGTVGGLLRGADESGLHLVDLEGESVIIPRTGAATITLPHPALMSDLADWREFAVELGVHQGLDQLYRHTTEKPGDPQERQRALDTYRSGHYESGGYLRNRARDFGCTYTSDGISLKVAEGGHTVTAHLDLFGHGPQTPADLGRLYFLAEGTRLDPAEIGPVAWSEGIRMAEHIWAGRTIAEDEDS
;
A
#
# COMPACT_ATOMS: atom_id res chain seq x y z
N MET A 1 -10.13 -7.72 -27.43
CA MET A 1 -11.20 -6.70 -27.49
C MET A 1 -11.02 -5.78 -26.28
N THR A 2 -10.24 -4.73 -26.47
CA THR A 2 -9.90 -3.72 -25.47
C THR A 2 -10.70 -2.47 -25.82
N THR A 3 -11.92 -2.31 -25.30
CA THR A 3 -12.83 -1.32 -25.94
C THR A 3 -13.95 -0.71 -25.09
N ALA A 4 -13.75 -0.48 -23.78
CA ALA A 4 -14.72 0.37 -23.06
C ALA A 4 -14.08 1.27 -21.99
N VAL A 5 -13.11 0.77 -21.24
CA VAL A 5 -12.54 1.52 -20.10
C VAL A 5 -11.38 2.43 -20.52
N GLU A 6 -10.58 2.06 -21.53
CA GLU A 6 -9.49 2.92 -22.04
C GLU A 6 -9.97 4.17 -22.81
N GLN A 7 -11.21 4.19 -23.31
CA GLN A 7 -11.69 5.27 -24.20
C GLN A 7 -12.35 6.45 -23.48
N THR A 8 -12.85 6.27 -22.26
CA THR A 8 -13.66 7.30 -21.58
C THR A 8 -12.84 8.46 -21.01
N GLY A 9 -11.55 8.24 -20.73
CA GLY A 9 -10.60 9.28 -20.31
C GLY A 9 -9.84 9.95 -21.47
N THR A 10 -9.66 9.24 -22.58
CA THR A 10 -8.83 9.68 -23.72
C THR A 10 -9.57 10.50 -24.79
N THR A 11 -10.87 10.67 -24.64
CA THR A 11 -11.72 11.41 -25.59
C THR A 11 -11.88 12.88 -25.17
N TRP A 12 -11.64 13.79 -26.11
CA TRP A 12 -11.85 15.24 -25.91
C TRP A 12 -13.33 15.57 -25.79
N ARG A 13 -13.72 16.34 -24.77
CA ARG A 13 -15.08 16.83 -24.51
C ARG A 13 -15.17 18.33 -24.76
N GLU A 14 -16.22 18.78 -25.43
CA GLU A 14 -16.43 20.21 -25.70
C GLU A 14 -16.80 20.99 -24.43
N ALA A 15 -16.27 22.21 -24.32
CA ALA A 15 -16.53 23.14 -23.23
C ALA A 15 -16.37 24.59 -23.73
N GLY A 16 -17.39 25.10 -24.44
CA GLY A 16 -17.32 26.40 -25.12
C GLY A 16 -16.21 26.43 -26.18
N ASP A 17 -15.32 27.43 -26.13
CA ASP A 17 -14.19 27.57 -27.07
C ASP A 17 -13.02 26.59 -26.82
N TYR A 18 -13.22 25.58 -25.97
CA TYR A 18 -12.19 24.64 -25.55
C TYR A 18 -12.69 23.21 -25.65
N HIS A 19 -11.72 22.31 -25.70
CA HIS A 19 -11.96 20.90 -25.44
C HIS A 19 -11.15 20.48 -24.23
N LEU A 20 -11.74 19.66 -23.38
CA LEU A 20 -11.15 19.13 -22.15
C LEU A 20 -10.95 17.63 -22.26
N ARG A 21 -9.93 17.10 -21.58
CA ARG A 21 -9.67 15.66 -21.52
C ARG A 21 -8.96 15.31 -20.21
N LEU A 22 -9.12 14.09 -19.74
CA LEU A 22 -8.30 13.55 -18.66
C LEU A 22 -7.01 12.94 -19.25
N ASP A 23 -5.86 13.35 -18.73
CA ASP A 23 -4.54 12.85 -19.11
C ASP A 23 -3.83 12.37 -17.84
N GLY A 24 -3.82 11.04 -17.62
CA GLY A 24 -3.52 10.48 -16.31
C GLY A 24 -4.44 11.05 -15.23
N ASN A 25 -3.86 11.70 -14.22
CA ASN A 25 -4.61 12.34 -13.12
C ASN A 25 -4.82 13.85 -13.34
N GLN A 26 -4.57 14.39 -14.54
CA GLN A 26 -4.69 15.81 -14.82
C GLN A 26 -5.77 16.10 -15.88
N ILE A 27 -6.60 17.10 -15.64
CA ILE A 27 -7.51 17.61 -16.67
C ILE A 27 -6.73 18.62 -17.51
N ILE A 28 -6.63 18.36 -18.80
CA ILE A 28 -5.95 19.24 -19.77
C ILE A 28 -6.98 19.92 -20.67
N ALA A 29 -6.61 21.08 -21.21
CA ALA A 29 -7.46 21.85 -22.13
C ALA A 29 -6.72 22.12 -23.43
N ARG A 30 -7.45 22.11 -24.55
CA ARG A 30 -6.99 22.66 -25.84
C ARG A 30 -7.98 23.68 -26.36
N ASN A 31 -7.49 24.66 -27.12
CA ASN A 31 -8.36 25.63 -27.79
C ASN A 31 -8.94 25.08 -29.11
N VAL A 32 -9.84 25.83 -29.75
CA VAL A 32 -10.40 25.49 -31.08
C VAL A 32 -9.37 25.30 -32.20
N LYS A 33 -8.15 25.84 -32.05
CA LYS A 33 -7.03 25.63 -32.99
C LYS A 33 -6.24 24.35 -32.70
N GLY A 34 -6.70 23.53 -31.76
CA GLY A 34 -6.06 22.27 -31.37
C GLY A 34 -4.84 22.41 -30.45
N ARG A 35 -4.45 23.63 -30.04
CA ARG A 35 -3.29 23.86 -29.18
C ARG A 35 -3.62 23.50 -27.73
N VAL A 36 -2.89 22.54 -27.15
CA VAL A 36 -2.94 22.22 -25.72
C VAL A 36 -2.38 23.40 -24.91
N LEU A 37 -3.10 23.76 -23.85
CA LEU A 37 -2.79 24.90 -22.98
C LEU A 37 -2.01 24.44 -21.75
N LYS A 38 -1.23 25.35 -21.16
CA LYS A 38 -0.48 25.08 -19.92
C LYS A 38 -1.38 24.83 -18.70
N SER A 39 -2.59 25.36 -18.72
CA SER A 39 -3.57 25.21 -17.64
C SER A 39 -4.99 25.28 -18.18
N VAL A 40 -5.92 24.70 -17.45
CA VAL A 40 -7.35 24.78 -17.75
C VAL A 40 -7.84 26.21 -17.45
N PRO A 41 -8.40 26.93 -18.44
CA PRO A 41 -8.90 28.29 -18.24
C PRO A 41 -9.99 28.36 -17.16
N ALA A 42 -9.96 29.41 -16.33
CA ALA A 42 -10.91 29.56 -15.21
C ALA A 42 -12.38 29.55 -15.67
N LYS A 43 -12.69 30.10 -16.86
CA LYS A 43 -14.05 30.15 -17.41
C LYS A 43 -14.66 28.77 -17.70
N VAL A 44 -13.85 27.75 -17.99
CA VAL A 44 -14.34 26.40 -18.27
C VAL A 44 -14.32 25.47 -17.05
N LYS A 45 -13.76 25.90 -15.91
CA LYS A 45 -13.79 25.10 -14.66
C LYS A 45 -15.18 24.95 -14.06
N LYS A 46 -16.10 25.85 -14.39
CA LYS A 46 -17.52 25.80 -13.97
C LYS A 46 -18.42 25.18 -15.04
N HIS A 47 -17.84 24.61 -16.09
CA HIS A 47 -18.58 23.98 -17.17
C HIS A 47 -18.85 22.52 -16.81
N GLU A 48 -20.03 22.00 -17.17
CA GLU A 48 -20.44 20.62 -16.87
C GLU A 48 -19.40 19.58 -17.31
N ALA A 49 -18.81 19.74 -18.50
CA ALA A 49 -17.74 18.86 -18.99
C ALA A 49 -16.51 18.81 -18.06
N PHE A 50 -16.18 19.91 -17.37
CA PHE A 50 -15.09 19.91 -16.39
C PHE A 50 -15.51 19.17 -15.11
N GLU A 51 -16.71 19.42 -14.60
CA GLU A 51 -17.25 18.74 -13.41
C GLU A 51 -17.32 17.22 -13.61
N GLN A 52 -17.77 16.75 -14.78
CA GLN A 52 -17.80 15.33 -15.13
C GLN A 52 -16.39 14.72 -15.19
N LEU A 53 -15.41 15.43 -15.77
CA LEU A 53 -14.02 14.96 -15.81
C LEU A 53 -13.37 14.96 -14.42
N GLU A 54 -13.72 15.90 -13.55
CA GLU A 54 -13.28 15.94 -12.16
C GLU A 54 -13.87 14.78 -11.36
N ALA A 55 -15.16 14.49 -11.50
CA ALA A 55 -15.79 13.33 -10.89
C ALA A 55 -15.12 12.03 -11.35
N LEU A 56 -14.85 11.90 -12.66
CA LEU A 56 -14.14 10.74 -13.22
C LEU A 56 -12.70 10.61 -12.69
N ARG A 57 -11.95 11.73 -12.61
CA ARG A 57 -10.60 11.76 -12.01
C ARG A 57 -10.63 11.27 -10.57
N ASN A 58 -11.57 11.79 -9.77
CA ASN A 58 -11.69 11.42 -8.36
C ASN A 58 -12.07 9.93 -8.21
N PHE A 59 -12.93 9.41 -9.10
CA PHE A 59 -13.24 7.99 -9.17
C PHE A 59 -11.99 7.15 -9.42
N PHE A 60 -11.15 7.49 -10.40
CA PHE A 60 -9.93 6.72 -10.68
C PHE A 60 -8.93 6.76 -9.51
N ILE A 61 -8.74 7.92 -8.88
CA ILE A 61 -7.88 8.03 -7.68
C ILE A 61 -8.39 7.13 -6.56
N GLN A 62 -9.71 7.13 -6.31
CA GLN A 62 -10.30 6.29 -5.27
C GLN A 62 -10.21 4.79 -5.63
N HIS A 63 -10.39 4.45 -6.90
CA HIS A 63 -10.26 3.08 -7.40
C HIS A 63 -8.84 2.56 -7.23
N GLU A 64 -7.83 3.32 -7.67
CA GLU A 64 -6.41 3.00 -7.48
C GLU A 64 -6.07 2.79 -6.00
N ALA A 65 -6.54 3.67 -5.12
CA ALA A 65 -6.36 3.52 -3.67
C ALA A 65 -7.04 2.26 -3.11
N THR A 66 -8.22 1.91 -3.62
CA THR A 66 -8.98 0.73 -3.19
C THR A 66 -8.31 -0.57 -3.65
N CYS A 67 -7.86 -0.64 -4.91
CA CYS A 67 -7.08 -1.76 -5.44
C CYS A 67 -5.81 -1.97 -4.61
N ARG A 68 -5.02 -0.90 -4.42
CA ARG A 68 -3.79 -0.95 -3.63
C ARG A 68 -4.05 -1.42 -2.19
N GLY A 69 -5.01 -0.82 -1.51
CA GLY A 69 -5.36 -1.20 -0.14
C GLY A 69 -5.85 -2.66 -0.04
N THR A 70 -6.50 -3.19 -1.07
CA THR A 70 -6.93 -4.58 -1.09
C THR A 70 -5.74 -5.54 -1.24
N VAL A 71 -4.81 -5.26 -2.16
CA VAL A 71 -3.60 -6.07 -2.33
C VAL A 71 -2.67 -5.97 -1.12
N GLU A 72 -2.51 -4.77 -0.56
CA GLU A 72 -1.76 -4.58 0.69
C GLU A 72 -2.38 -5.36 1.85
N ASN A 73 -3.72 -5.40 1.93
CA ASN A 73 -4.39 -6.26 2.90
C ASN A 73 -4.13 -7.75 2.63
N TRP A 74 -4.15 -8.23 1.37
CA TRP A 74 -3.77 -9.63 1.07
C TRP A 74 -2.36 -9.95 1.52
N PHE A 75 -1.42 -9.04 1.25
CA PHE A 75 -0.02 -9.13 1.64
C PHE A 75 0.16 -9.17 3.16
N LEU A 76 -0.36 -8.17 3.89
CA LEU A 76 -0.19 -8.08 5.34
C LEU A 76 -0.93 -9.18 6.11
N THR A 77 -2.08 -9.62 5.60
CA THR A 77 -2.87 -10.68 6.24
C THR A 77 -2.55 -12.07 5.71
N GLY A 78 -1.49 -12.22 4.89
CA GLY A 78 -1.03 -13.51 4.38
C GLY A 78 -2.13 -14.34 3.72
N ARG A 79 -3.19 -13.68 3.20
CA ARG A 79 -4.40 -14.36 2.73
C ARG A 79 -4.08 -15.11 1.45
N SER A 80 -4.50 -16.37 1.39
CA SER A 80 -4.57 -17.11 0.13
C SER A 80 -5.59 -16.42 -0.79
N VAL A 81 -5.11 -15.99 -1.96
CA VAL A 81 -5.91 -15.35 -2.99
C VAL A 81 -6.16 -16.36 -4.11
N PRO A 82 -7.42 -16.66 -4.47
CA PRO A 82 -7.69 -17.53 -5.60
C PRO A 82 -7.09 -16.98 -6.90
N VAL A 83 -6.44 -17.84 -7.68
CA VAL A 83 -5.88 -17.46 -9.00
C VAL A 83 -6.96 -16.87 -9.90
N THR A 84 -8.19 -17.39 -9.81
CA THR A 84 -9.36 -16.89 -10.54
C THR A 84 -9.68 -15.42 -10.24
N VAL A 85 -9.42 -14.94 -9.01
CA VAL A 85 -9.59 -13.54 -8.63
C VAL A 85 -8.56 -12.67 -9.33
N VAL A 86 -7.27 -13.05 -9.28
CA VAL A 86 -6.18 -12.32 -9.92
C VAL A 86 -6.39 -12.25 -11.44
N CYS A 87 -6.69 -13.37 -12.10
CA CYS A 87 -7.03 -13.40 -13.52
C CYS A 87 -8.24 -12.51 -13.86
N GLY A 88 -9.25 -12.47 -12.97
CA GLY A 88 -10.46 -11.67 -13.17
C GLY A 88 -10.22 -10.16 -13.13
N VAL A 89 -9.31 -9.71 -12.25
CA VAL A 89 -9.00 -8.29 -12.09
C VAL A 89 -7.87 -7.79 -12.99
N TRP A 90 -7.08 -8.69 -13.62
CA TRP A 90 -5.88 -8.33 -14.38
C TRP A 90 -6.09 -7.37 -15.56
N ARG A 91 -7.31 -7.35 -16.14
CA ARG A 91 -7.65 -6.42 -17.25
C ARG A 91 -7.82 -4.98 -16.78
N ASP A 92 -7.98 -4.76 -15.49
CA ASP A 92 -8.06 -3.43 -14.90
C ASP A 92 -6.65 -2.93 -14.59
N ASP A 93 -6.30 -1.76 -15.15
CA ASP A 93 -4.97 -1.18 -15.03
C ASP A 93 -4.58 -0.86 -13.59
N ALA A 94 -5.52 -0.48 -12.72
CA ALA A 94 -5.22 -0.16 -11.33
C ALA A 94 -4.81 -1.41 -10.54
N TRP A 95 -5.54 -2.52 -10.77
CA TRP A 95 -5.18 -3.83 -10.23
C TRP A 95 -3.86 -4.33 -10.79
N ARG A 96 -3.70 -4.29 -12.12
CA ARG A 96 -2.46 -4.75 -12.78
C ARG A 96 -1.25 -3.98 -12.28
N ARG A 97 -1.28 -2.65 -12.21
CA ARG A 97 -0.16 -1.83 -11.70
C ARG A 97 0.25 -2.18 -10.27
N THR A 98 -0.69 -2.64 -9.45
CA THR A 98 -0.43 -3.00 -8.06
C THR A 98 0.12 -4.42 -7.94
N LEU A 99 -0.39 -5.35 -8.75
CA LEU A 99 -0.05 -6.78 -8.69
C LEU A 99 1.16 -7.16 -9.54
N GLN A 100 1.37 -6.48 -10.66
CA GLN A 100 2.46 -6.76 -11.58
C GLN A 100 3.79 -6.60 -10.85
N ASP A 101 4.67 -7.55 -11.13
CA ASP A 101 6.02 -7.65 -10.59
C ASP A 101 6.09 -7.91 -9.08
N LEU A 102 4.96 -8.20 -8.42
CA LEU A 102 5.00 -8.83 -7.10
C LEU A 102 5.51 -10.27 -7.24
N VAL A 103 6.36 -10.69 -6.29
CA VAL A 103 6.64 -12.09 -6.08
C VAL A 103 5.38 -12.72 -5.52
N VAL A 104 4.90 -13.78 -6.18
CA VAL A 104 3.74 -14.58 -5.76
C VAL A 104 4.13 -16.06 -5.75
N THR A 105 3.46 -16.87 -4.92
CA THR A 105 3.70 -18.32 -4.88
C THR A 105 2.43 -19.09 -4.51
N ASP A 106 2.28 -20.32 -5.00
CA ASP A 106 1.27 -21.28 -4.51
C ASP A 106 1.82 -22.22 -3.42
N GLY A 107 3.05 -21.99 -2.96
CA GLY A 107 3.78 -22.83 -2.02
C GLY A 107 4.66 -23.89 -2.68
N THR A 108 4.55 -24.10 -4.00
CA THR A 108 5.42 -25.00 -4.78
C THR A 108 6.18 -24.24 -5.86
N VAL A 109 5.49 -23.38 -6.60
CA VAL A 109 6.04 -22.53 -7.66
C VAL A 109 5.96 -21.08 -7.19
N GLY A 110 7.00 -20.29 -7.47
CA GLY A 110 7.03 -18.87 -7.13
C GLY A 110 7.76 -18.05 -8.18
N GLY A 111 7.36 -16.79 -8.34
CA GLY A 111 7.96 -15.90 -9.33
C GLY A 111 7.39 -14.50 -9.33
N LEU A 112 8.04 -13.60 -10.06
CA LEU A 112 7.51 -12.26 -10.36
C LEU A 112 6.30 -12.39 -11.27
N LEU A 113 5.17 -11.82 -10.88
CA LEU A 113 3.93 -11.87 -11.64
C LEU A 113 4.00 -10.95 -12.88
N ARG A 114 4.06 -11.55 -14.07
CA ARG A 114 4.19 -10.82 -15.35
C ARG A 114 2.88 -10.76 -16.13
N GLY A 115 1.96 -11.68 -15.89
CA GLY A 115 0.71 -11.76 -16.63
C GLY A 115 -0.35 -12.59 -15.90
N ALA A 116 -1.61 -12.41 -16.29
CA ALA A 116 -2.68 -13.34 -15.94
C ALA A 116 -3.74 -13.37 -17.05
N ASP A 117 -4.23 -14.57 -17.37
CA ASP A 117 -5.25 -14.77 -18.40
C ASP A 117 -6.14 -16.00 -18.11
N GLU A 118 -6.74 -16.58 -19.16
CA GLU A 118 -7.60 -17.76 -19.04
C GLU A 118 -6.83 -19.04 -18.64
N SER A 119 -5.53 -19.11 -18.94
CA SER A 119 -4.68 -20.26 -18.61
C SER A 119 -4.15 -20.23 -17.18
N GLY A 120 -3.90 -19.05 -16.61
CA GLY A 120 -3.28 -18.94 -15.28
C GLY A 120 -2.58 -17.62 -15.02
N LEU A 121 -1.71 -17.65 -14.02
CA LEU A 121 -0.75 -16.59 -13.73
C LEU A 121 0.57 -16.94 -14.41
N HIS A 122 1.11 -15.99 -15.17
CA HIS A 122 2.39 -16.09 -15.85
C HIS A 122 3.44 -15.40 -15.00
N LEU A 123 4.43 -16.16 -14.55
CA LEU A 123 5.49 -15.69 -13.69
C LEU A 123 6.85 -15.85 -14.38
N VAL A 124 7.83 -15.15 -13.84
CA VAL A 124 9.25 -15.40 -14.11
C VAL A 124 9.93 -15.72 -12.78
N ASP A 125 10.58 -16.88 -12.69
CA ASP A 125 11.34 -17.29 -11.49
C ASP A 125 12.72 -16.62 -11.40
N LEU A 126 13.51 -16.94 -10.37
CA LEU A 126 14.84 -16.35 -10.16
C LEU A 126 15.83 -16.74 -11.25
N GLU A 127 15.63 -17.91 -11.86
CA GLU A 127 16.41 -18.41 -12.98
C GLU A 127 16.07 -17.71 -14.30
N GLY A 128 15.03 -16.87 -14.32
CA GLY A 128 14.54 -16.19 -15.51
C GLY A 128 13.66 -17.05 -16.40
N GLU A 129 13.26 -18.23 -15.93
CA GLU A 129 12.38 -19.14 -16.64
C GLU A 129 10.92 -18.72 -16.49
N SER A 130 10.13 -18.94 -17.56
CA SER A 130 8.70 -18.66 -17.52
C SER A 130 7.96 -19.83 -16.89
N VAL A 131 7.28 -19.57 -15.78
CA VAL A 131 6.47 -20.56 -15.06
C VAL A 131 5.01 -20.13 -15.00
N ILE A 132 4.09 -21.10 -14.95
CA ILE A 132 2.65 -20.82 -14.92
C ILE A 132 2.02 -21.47 -13.69
N ILE A 133 1.30 -20.68 -12.90
CA ILE A 133 0.36 -21.21 -11.91
C ILE A 133 -1.02 -21.35 -12.59
N PRO A 134 -1.51 -22.57 -12.84
CA PRO A 134 -2.69 -22.79 -13.67
C PRO A 134 -3.96 -22.30 -13.00
N ARG A 135 -4.87 -21.76 -13.82
CA ARG A 135 -6.19 -21.35 -13.36
C ARG A 135 -7.09 -22.56 -13.11
N THR A 136 -7.19 -22.99 -11.86
CA THR A 136 -8.16 -24.00 -11.42
C THR A 136 -9.07 -23.44 -10.32
N GLY A 137 -10.18 -24.12 -10.03
CA GLY A 137 -11.12 -23.69 -8.98
C GLY A 137 -10.55 -23.70 -7.56
N ALA A 138 -9.48 -24.48 -7.33
CA ALA A 138 -8.83 -24.62 -6.03
C ALA A 138 -7.46 -23.91 -5.97
N ALA A 139 -6.92 -23.42 -7.09
CA ALA A 139 -5.61 -22.77 -7.13
C ALA A 139 -5.64 -21.44 -6.38
N THR A 140 -4.71 -21.29 -5.44
CA THR A 140 -4.51 -20.07 -4.66
C THR A 140 -3.05 -19.68 -4.64
N ILE A 141 -2.78 -18.38 -4.53
CA ILE A 141 -1.45 -17.84 -4.27
C ILE A 141 -1.40 -17.09 -2.95
N THR A 142 -0.21 -16.85 -2.44
CA THR A 142 0.09 -15.86 -1.40
C THR A 142 1.10 -14.85 -1.93
N LEU A 143 1.17 -13.71 -1.23
CA LEU A 143 2.19 -12.68 -1.44
C LEU A 143 3.21 -12.82 -0.29
N PRO A 144 4.37 -13.47 -0.50
CA PRO A 144 5.34 -13.69 0.56
C PRO A 144 5.83 -12.36 1.13
N HIS A 145 5.90 -12.28 2.46
CA HIS A 145 6.46 -11.14 3.16
C HIS A 145 8.00 -11.20 3.12
N PRO A 146 8.70 -10.09 2.86
CA PRO A 146 10.17 -10.06 2.76
C PRO A 146 10.88 -10.56 4.03
N ALA A 147 10.29 -10.34 5.21
CA ALA A 147 10.82 -10.88 6.47
C ALA A 147 10.81 -12.43 6.56
N LEU A 148 10.16 -13.11 5.62
CA LEU A 148 10.10 -14.59 5.52
C LEU A 148 10.80 -15.12 4.26
N MET A 149 11.34 -14.25 3.41
CA MET A 149 11.99 -14.65 2.15
C MET A 149 13.48 -14.88 2.39
N SER A 150 13.93 -16.14 2.28
CA SER A 150 15.37 -16.47 2.35
C SER A 150 16.16 -15.84 1.21
N ASP A 151 15.55 -15.80 0.02
CA ASP A 151 16.22 -15.39 -1.23
C ASP A 151 15.90 -13.93 -1.57
N LEU A 152 15.59 -13.11 -0.55
CA LEU A 152 15.19 -11.71 -0.74
C LEU A 152 16.27 -10.88 -1.46
N ALA A 153 17.54 -11.16 -1.19
CA ALA A 153 18.66 -10.49 -1.85
C ALA A 153 18.66 -10.79 -3.36
N ASP A 154 18.51 -12.06 -3.73
CA ASP A 154 18.49 -12.51 -5.12
C ASP A 154 17.29 -11.93 -5.87
N TRP A 155 16.11 -11.92 -5.23
CA TRP A 155 14.92 -11.26 -5.80
C TRP A 155 15.13 -9.76 -6.04
N ARG A 156 15.83 -9.06 -5.13
CA ARG A 156 16.12 -7.63 -5.28
C ARG A 156 17.11 -7.39 -6.42
N GLU A 157 18.14 -8.21 -6.54
CA GLU A 157 19.11 -8.14 -7.64
C GLU A 157 18.40 -8.37 -8.98
N PHE A 158 17.63 -9.44 -9.07
CA PHE A 158 16.87 -9.77 -10.28
C PHE A 158 15.85 -8.69 -10.67
N ALA A 159 15.16 -8.10 -9.68
CA ALA A 159 14.25 -6.98 -9.93
C ALA A 159 14.96 -5.74 -10.49
N VAL A 160 16.19 -5.44 -10.03
CA VAL A 160 17.00 -4.35 -10.61
C VAL A 160 17.37 -4.67 -12.06
N GLU A 161 17.84 -5.88 -12.33
CA GLU A 161 18.23 -6.30 -13.69
C GLU A 161 17.08 -6.22 -14.70
N LEU A 162 15.88 -6.61 -14.28
CA LEU A 162 14.67 -6.55 -15.11
C LEU A 162 14.04 -5.16 -15.19
N GLY A 163 14.53 -4.17 -14.44
CA GLY A 163 13.93 -2.83 -14.36
C GLY A 163 12.50 -2.86 -13.78
N VAL A 164 12.27 -3.75 -12.82
CA VAL A 164 10.97 -3.95 -12.18
C VAL A 164 10.61 -2.77 -11.27
N HIS A 165 9.34 -2.37 -11.33
CA HIS A 165 8.77 -1.36 -10.44
C HIS A 165 7.47 -1.89 -9.81
N GLN A 166 7.53 -2.25 -8.52
CA GLN A 166 6.37 -2.79 -7.82
C GLN A 166 5.40 -1.67 -7.38
N GLY A 167 4.11 -1.86 -7.65
CA GLY A 167 3.06 -0.93 -7.18
C GLY A 167 2.76 -1.01 -5.68
N LEU A 168 3.19 -2.11 -5.04
CA LEU A 168 3.27 -2.28 -3.59
C LEU A 168 4.72 -2.56 -3.24
N ASP A 169 5.24 -1.88 -2.22
CA ASP A 169 6.61 -2.08 -1.75
C ASP A 169 6.72 -3.43 -1.02
N GLN A 170 7.03 -4.50 -1.78
CA GLN A 170 7.22 -5.86 -1.29
C GLN A 170 8.72 -6.17 -1.15
N LEU A 171 9.48 -6.12 -2.25
CA LEU A 171 10.90 -6.48 -2.24
C LEU A 171 11.75 -5.44 -1.50
N TYR A 172 11.49 -4.15 -1.71
CA TYR A 172 12.26 -3.07 -1.09
C TYR A 172 11.66 -2.58 0.22
N ARG A 173 10.62 -3.27 0.71
CA ARG A 173 9.99 -2.98 1.98
C ARG A 173 11.04 -2.99 3.09
N HIS A 174 11.04 -1.95 3.91
CA HIS A 174 11.87 -1.94 5.09
C HIS A 174 11.46 -3.07 6.04
N THR A 175 12.41 -3.93 6.38
CA THR A 175 12.23 -5.02 7.34
C THR A 175 13.12 -4.81 8.55
N THR A 176 12.54 -4.94 9.75
CA THR A 176 13.29 -4.91 11.00
C THR A 176 13.40 -6.32 11.56
N GLU A 177 14.62 -6.79 11.79
CA GLU A 177 14.85 -8.07 12.45
C GLU A 177 14.46 -8.00 13.93
N LYS A 178 13.85 -9.08 14.43
CA LYS A 178 13.53 -9.21 15.86
C LYS A 178 14.81 -9.52 16.64
N PRO A 179 15.22 -8.69 17.62
CA PRO A 179 16.41 -8.96 18.42
C PRO A 179 16.28 -10.28 19.20
N GLY A 180 17.38 -11.03 19.31
CA GLY A 180 17.42 -12.24 20.13
C GLY A 180 17.38 -11.92 21.64
N ASP A 181 18.05 -10.84 22.05
CA ASP A 181 18.14 -10.43 23.45
C ASP A 181 16.78 -9.89 23.98
N PRO A 182 16.31 -10.38 25.15
CA PRO A 182 15.06 -9.90 25.75
C PRO A 182 15.05 -8.40 26.08
N GLN A 183 16.18 -7.84 26.52
CA GLN A 183 16.23 -6.43 26.88
C GLN A 183 16.21 -5.54 25.64
N GLU A 184 16.90 -5.91 24.57
CA GLU A 184 16.85 -5.22 23.29
C GLU A 184 15.44 -5.23 22.69
N ARG A 185 14.75 -6.37 22.76
CA ARG A 185 13.32 -6.44 22.38
C ARG A 185 12.48 -5.46 23.20
N GLN A 186 12.66 -5.45 24.52
CA GLN A 186 11.90 -4.55 25.38
C GLN A 186 12.19 -3.07 25.06
N ARG A 187 13.46 -2.72 24.83
CA ARG A 187 13.88 -1.36 24.46
C ARG A 187 13.25 -0.93 23.14
N ALA A 188 13.25 -1.78 22.11
CA ALA A 188 12.62 -1.48 20.81
C ALA A 188 11.11 -1.18 20.95
N LEU A 189 10.40 -1.93 21.79
CA LEU A 189 8.97 -1.70 22.05
C LEU A 189 8.69 -0.40 22.83
N ASP A 190 9.66 0.02 23.65
CA ASP A 190 9.58 1.23 24.47
C ASP A 190 10.16 2.47 23.78
N THR A 191 10.83 2.33 22.63
CA THR A 191 11.49 3.42 21.88
C THR A 191 10.56 4.59 21.59
N TYR A 192 9.29 4.31 21.34
CA TYR A 192 8.31 5.30 20.90
C TYR A 192 7.58 6.00 22.04
N ARG A 193 7.94 5.68 23.28
CA ARG A 193 7.44 6.41 24.44
C ARG A 193 7.91 7.86 24.37
N SER A 194 7.03 8.77 24.77
CA SER A 194 7.30 10.23 24.83
C SER A 194 7.24 10.95 23.48
N GLY A 195 6.67 10.34 22.44
CA GLY A 195 6.48 11.00 21.16
C GLY A 195 5.34 11.99 21.27
N HIS A 196 5.63 13.29 21.15
CA HIS A 196 4.62 14.33 21.33
C HIS A 196 4.06 14.82 19.99
N TYR A 197 2.76 15.08 19.94
CA TYR A 197 2.08 15.74 18.84
C TYR A 197 1.28 16.92 19.37
N GLU A 198 1.49 18.12 18.83
CA GLU A 198 0.67 19.29 19.17
C GLU A 198 -0.78 19.16 18.66
N SER A 199 -1.00 18.35 17.62
CA SER A 199 -2.32 18.13 17.02
C SER A 199 -2.63 16.64 16.82
N GLY A 200 -3.63 16.13 17.55
CA GLY A 200 -4.20 14.81 17.32
C GLY A 200 -4.83 14.64 15.94
N GLY A 201 -5.27 15.74 15.29
CA GLY A 201 -5.73 15.73 13.91
C GLY A 201 -4.62 15.39 12.91
N TYR A 202 -3.42 15.95 13.11
CA TYR A 202 -2.24 15.63 12.29
C TYR A 202 -1.82 14.16 12.48
N LEU A 203 -1.74 13.69 13.72
CA LEU A 203 -1.48 12.28 14.04
C LEU A 203 -2.48 11.33 13.37
N ARG A 204 -3.77 11.65 13.43
CA ARG A 204 -4.84 10.84 12.80
C ARG A 204 -4.68 10.77 11.28
N ASN A 205 -4.40 11.90 10.64
CA ASN A 205 -4.15 11.93 9.19
C ASN A 205 -2.95 11.06 8.83
N ARG A 206 -1.86 11.18 9.58
CA ARG A 206 -0.66 10.36 9.38
C ARG A 206 -0.93 8.86 9.54
N ALA A 207 -1.65 8.46 10.58
CA ALA A 207 -2.05 7.07 10.78
C ALA A 207 -2.91 6.53 9.63
N ARG A 208 -3.87 7.33 9.15
CA ARG A 208 -4.70 6.99 7.98
C ARG A 208 -3.85 6.84 6.71
N ASP A 209 -2.94 7.77 6.48
CA ASP A 209 -2.12 7.79 5.26
C ASP A 209 -1.14 6.60 5.21
N PHE A 210 -0.77 6.04 6.36
CA PHE A 210 -0.04 4.77 6.47
C PHE A 210 -0.91 3.52 6.29
N GLY A 211 -2.24 3.63 6.42
CA GLY A 211 -3.17 2.50 6.37
C GLY A 211 -3.50 1.86 7.72
N CYS A 212 -3.23 2.54 8.84
CA CYS A 212 -3.55 2.06 10.18
C CYS A 212 -4.99 2.37 10.61
N THR A 213 -5.47 1.60 11.59
CA THR A 213 -6.69 1.94 12.33
C THR A 213 -6.35 2.89 13.48
N TYR A 214 -7.01 4.05 13.52
CA TYR A 214 -6.90 5.02 14.62
C TYR A 214 -8.16 4.97 15.49
N THR A 215 -7.99 4.76 16.80
CA THR A 215 -9.08 4.72 17.79
C THR A 215 -8.76 5.63 19.00
N SER A 216 -9.67 5.70 19.97
CA SER A 216 -9.39 6.36 21.26
C SER A 216 -8.26 5.67 22.04
N ASP A 217 -8.07 4.37 21.81
CA ASP A 217 -7.21 3.51 22.61
C ASP A 217 -5.81 3.35 21.99
N GLY A 218 -5.63 3.83 20.75
CA GLY A 218 -4.35 3.82 20.07
C GLY A 218 -4.43 3.69 18.56
N ILE A 219 -3.26 3.48 17.96
CA ILE A 219 -3.06 3.21 16.54
C ILE A 219 -2.71 1.74 16.37
N SER A 220 -3.37 1.04 15.46
CA SER A 220 -3.14 -0.39 15.25
C SER A 220 -3.00 -0.79 13.79
N LEU A 221 -2.24 -1.87 13.58
CA LEU A 221 -2.04 -2.55 12.31
C LEU A 221 -2.23 -4.06 12.52
N LYS A 222 -3.03 -4.68 11.65
CA LYS A 222 -3.26 -6.13 11.66
C LYS A 222 -2.37 -6.81 10.64
N VAL A 223 -1.77 -7.91 11.06
CA VAL A 223 -0.95 -8.79 10.23
C VAL A 223 -1.31 -10.24 10.50
N ALA A 224 -1.11 -11.13 9.54
CA ALA A 224 -1.21 -12.55 9.78
C ALA A 224 0.16 -13.17 9.92
N GLU A 225 0.30 -14.02 10.92
CA GLU A 225 1.53 -14.75 11.20
C GLU A 225 1.20 -16.02 11.97
N GLY A 226 1.89 -17.12 11.67
CA GLY A 226 1.66 -18.40 12.37
C GLY A 226 0.23 -18.95 12.24
N GLY A 227 -0.51 -18.55 11.19
CA GLY A 227 -1.91 -18.97 10.98
C GLY A 227 -2.95 -18.20 11.81
N HIS A 228 -2.54 -17.19 12.57
CA HIS A 228 -3.46 -16.32 13.32
C HIS A 228 -3.23 -14.85 12.98
N THR A 229 -4.17 -13.99 13.39
CA THR A 229 -4.01 -12.53 13.25
C THR A 229 -3.30 -11.98 14.49
N VAL A 230 -2.21 -11.25 14.27
CA VAL A 230 -1.54 -10.45 15.28
C VAL A 230 -1.85 -8.97 15.02
N THR A 231 -2.13 -8.22 16.08
CA THR A 231 -2.35 -6.77 16.00
C THR A 231 -1.19 -6.06 16.68
N ALA A 232 -0.41 -5.31 15.92
CA ALA A 232 0.51 -4.32 16.47
C ALA A 232 -0.31 -3.12 16.95
N HIS A 233 -0.07 -2.66 18.17
CA HIS A 233 -0.82 -1.57 18.79
C HIS A 233 0.13 -0.60 19.46
N LEU A 234 0.05 0.67 19.08
CA LEU A 234 0.77 1.78 19.69
C LEU A 234 -0.22 2.59 20.54
N ASP A 235 0.03 2.62 21.85
CA ASP A 235 -0.81 3.38 22.80
C ASP A 235 -0.80 4.87 22.47
N LEU A 236 -1.92 5.53 22.76
CA LEU A 236 -2.08 6.98 22.67
C LEU A 236 -2.66 7.55 23.96
N PHE A 237 -2.13 8.69 24.38
CA PHE A 237 -2.67 9.50 25.46
C PHE A 237 -3.06 10.88 24.92
N GLY A 238 -4.31 11.29 25.11
CA GLY A 238 -4.85 12.49 24.44
C GLY A 238 -5.14 12.23 22.95
N HIS A 239 -6.41 12.27 22.56
CA HIS A 239 -6.85 11.80 21.23
C HIS A 239 -7.91 12.72 20.57
N GLY A 240 -8.10 13.92 21.12
CA GLY A 240 -8.97 14.93 20.53
C GLY A 240 -8.37 15.52 19.24
N PRO A 241 -9.17 15.82 18.19
CA PRO A 241 -8.65 16.38 16.94
C PRO A 241 -7.89 17.70 17.10
N GLN A 242 -8.27 18.49 18.11
CA GLN A 242 -7.70 19.81 18.44
C GLN A 242 -6.90 19.80 19.74
N THR A 243 -6.59 18.62 20.27
CA THR A 243 -5.78 18.48 21.49
C THR A 243 -4.44 17.86 21.15
N PRO A 244 -3.41 18.12 21.96
CA PRO A 244 -2.18 17.35 21.88
C PRO A 244 -2.42 15.85 22.10
N ALA A 245 -1.47 15.05 21.62
CA ALA A 245 -1.45 13.60 21.75
C ALA A 245 -0.03 13.12 22.05
N ASP A 246 0.12 12.19 22.98
CA ASP A 246 1.38 11.56 23.34
C ASP A 246 1.36 10.08 22.95
N LEU A 247 2.47 9.63 22.37
CA LEU A 247 2.70 8.23 22.04
C LEU A 247 3.11 7.45 23.28
N GLY A 248 2.50 6.28 23.44
CA GLY A 248 2.84 5.32 24.48
C GLY A 248 3.69 4.16 23.96
N ARG A 249 3.48 2.99 24.55
CA ARG A 249 4.25 1.79 24.24
C ARG A 249 3.71 1.08 23.00
N LEU A 250 4.60 0.49 22.20
CA LEU A 250 4.23 -0.50 21.20
C LEU A 250 4.08 -1.87 21.86
N TYR A 251 2.99 -2.57 21.57
CA TYR A 251 2.77 -3.95 21.98
C TYR A 251 1.96 -4.70 20.95
N PHE A 252 1.84 -6.02 21.16
CA PHE A 252 1.22 -6.92 20.22
C PHE A 252 0.12 -7.72 20.90
N LEU A 253 -0.97 -7.92 20.17
CA LEU A 253 -2.11 -8.70 20.61
C LEU A 253 -2.34 -9.87 19.66
N ALA A 254 -2.58 -11.06 20.17
CA ALA A 254 -3.18 -12.17 19.43
C ALA A 254 -4.52 -12.52 20.09
N GLU A 255 -5.58 -12.56 19.29
CA GLU A 255 -6.95 -12.86 19.78
C GLU A 255 -7.38 -11.98 20.98
N GLY A 256 -6.92 -10.72 21.01
CA GLY A 256 -7.19 -9.76 22.08
C GLY A 256 -6.31 -9.92 23.33
N THR A 257 -5.42 -10.91 23.37
CA THR A 257 -4.48 -11.14 24.47
C THR A 257 -3.11 -10.57 24.13
N ARG A 258 -2.46 -9.91 25.09
CA ARG A 258 -1.11 -9.36 24.92
C ARG A 258 -0.09 -10.48 24.82
N LEU A 259 0.72 -10.44 23.76
CA LEU A 259 1.81 -11.38 23.52
C LEU A 259 3.03 -11.04 24.38
N ASP A 260 3.76 -12.09 24.80
CA ASP A 260 5.14 -11.92 25.26
C ASP A 260 6.02 -11.48 24.07
N PRO A 261 6.98 -10.54 24.24
CA PRO A 261 7.90 -10.17 23.18
C PRO A 261 8.65 -11.34 22.50
N ALA A 262 8.78 -12.48 23.16
CA ALA A 262 9.34 -13.71 22.59
C ALA A 262 8.43 -14.36 21.54
N GLU A 263 7.11 -14.26 21.71
CA GLU A 263 6.08 -14.92 20.90
C GLU A 263 5.74 -14.15 19.62
N ILE A 264 6.15 -12.88 19.53
CA ILE A 264 5.97 -12.06 18.31
C ILE A 264 6.84 -12.65 17.19
N GLY A 265 6.27 -13.03 16.06
CA GLY A 265 7.05 -13.52 14.93
C GLY A 265 7.67 -12.38 14.10
N PRO A 266 8.53 -12.71 13.12
CA PRO A 266 9.30 -11.74 12.34
C PRO A 266 8.44 -10.77 11.52
N VAL A 267 7.31 -11.21 10.95
CA VAL A 267 6.42 -10.36 10.17
C VAL A 267 5.74 -9.35 11.07
N ALA A 268 5.13 -9.81 12.17
CA ALA A 268 4.47 -8.88 13.09
C ALA A 268 5.46 -7.91 13.71
N TRP A 269 6.63 -8.38 14.12
CA TRP A 269 7.68 -7.52 14.63
C TRP A 269 8.05 -6.43 13.61
N SER A 270 8.41 -6.82 12.38
CA SER A 270 8.83 -5.91 11.33
C SER A 270 7.75 -4.87 11.01
N GLU A 271 6.50 -5.28 10.81
CA GLU A 271 5.42 -4.37 10.44
C GLU A 271 4.97 -3.47 11.58
N GLY A 272 4.98 -3.97 12.82
CA GLY A 272 4.68 -3.18 14.00
C GLY A 272 5.74 -2.10 14.26
N ILE A 273 7.02 -2.44 14.10
CA ILE A 273 8.11 -1.47 14.17
C ILE A 273 7.99 -0.44 13.03
N ARG A 274 7.80 -0.88 11.79
CA ARG A 274 7.62 0.02 10.63
C ARG A 274 6.45 1.00 10.83
N MET A 275 5.34 0.52 11.37
CA MET A 275 4.21 1.37 11.79
C MET A 275 4.65 2.39 12.83
N ALA A 276 5.23 1.92 13.94
CA ALA A 276 5.58 2.78 15.05
C ALA A 276 6.66 3.81 14.69
N GLU A 277 7.64 3.45 13.86
CA GLU A 277 8.64 4.36 13.31
C GLU A 277 8.01 5.42 12.41
N HIS A 278 7.11 5.03 11.51
CA HIS A 278 6.40 5.99 10.67
C HIS A 278 5.63 7.00 11.53
N ILE A 279 4.89 6.53 12.53
CA ILE A 279 4.15 7.40 13.46
C ILE A 279 5.12 8.25 14.28
N TRP A 280 6.18 7.68 14.85
CA TRP A 280 7.16 8.42 15.64
C TRP A 280 7.87 9.51 14.86
N ALA A 281 8.20 9.27 13.59
CA ALA A 281 8.87 10.24 12.72
C ALA A 281 8.04 11.51 12.45
N GLY A 282 6.73 11.46 12.66
CA GLY A 282 5.84 12.62 12.50
C GLY A 282 5.65 13.46 13.76
N ARG A 283 6.24 13.08 14.90
CA ARG A 283 6.10 13.82 16.16
C ARG A 283 6.58 15.27 16.02
N THR A 284 6.04 16.16 16.84
CA THR A 284 6.56 17.52 17.01
C THR A 284 7.98 17.45 17.56
N ILE A 285 8.92 18.11 16.88
CA ILE A 285 10.29 18.32 17.35
C ILE A 285 10.35 19.77 17.83
N ALA A 286 10.68 19.98 19.12
CA ALA A 286 10.93 21.32 19.61
C ALA A 286 12.16 21.87 18.87
N GLU A 287 12.06 23.08 18.32
CA GLU A 287 13.24 23.81 17.86
C GLU A 287 14.07 24.13 19.11
N ASP A 288 15.31 23.65 19.16
CA ASP A 288 16.25 24.07 20.19
C ASP A 288 16.45 25.58 20.01
N GLU A 289 15.94 26.39 20.95
CA GLU A 289 16.34 27.80 21.06
C GLU A 289 17.84 27.80 21.38
N ASP A 290 18.67 28.10 20.36
CA ASP A 290 20.11 28.34 20.50
C ASP A 290 20.37 29.20 21.75
N SER A 291 20.87 28.54 22.80
CA SER A 291 21.20 29.15 24.09
C SER A 291 22.59 29.78 24.08
#